data_AF-A0A0X3VSW0-F1
#
_entry.id   AF-A0A0X3VSW0-F1
#
_cell.length_a   1.000
_cell.length_b   1.000
_cell.length_c   1.000
_cell.angle_alpha   90.00
_cell.angle_beta   90.00
_cell.angle_gamma   90.00
#
_symmetry.space_group_name_H-M   'P 1'
#
loop_
_entity.id
_entity.type
_entity.pdbx_description
1 polymer ?
#
loop_
_entity_poly.entity_id
_entity_poly.type
_entity_poly.pdbx_seq_one_letter_code
_entity_poly.pdbx_strand_id
1 'polypeptide(L)'
;MATITSLVDTTTGTNQGKPGDTVQINGTALSTTARVNFGSAAVTPTTVTATQVTFVIPNTAPCSGQVSISVTSNTGATNNTLPFFVIATPTTTGLSVSCVSAATGGAVTLFGTNFLTGTQVGVGTVGNVAVTPTQPSQVTFTAPANTGQVGTVSTQPVTITTSGGTSTSGTTLIDYYLSPAITSVVPAAGTDGDQITINGTGFVNVDTVTFTDSAAATATAVFTPISDTLLVATVPAGLATGAGTITVHTCGGNSNAQAFTIT
;
A
#
# COMPACT_ATOMS: atom_id res chain seq x y z
N MET A 1 -7.14 -40.34 30.27
CA MET A 1 -6.87 -38.92 30.60
C MET A 1 -7.02 -38.11 29.32
N ALA A 2 -7.51 -36.88 29.39
CA ALA A 2 -7.61 -36.04 28.20
C ALA A 2 -6.20 -35.77 27.64
N THR A 3 -6.01 -35.93 26.33
CA THR A 3 -4.72 -35.68 25.67
C THR A 3 -4.92 -34.90 24.38
N ILE A 4 -4.21 -33.79 24.21
CA ILE A 4 -4.17 -33.04 22.95
C ILE A 4 -3.09 -33.66 22.06
N THR A 5 -3.43 -33.94 20.81
CA THR A 5 -2.55 -34.51 19.80
C THR A 5 -2.16 -33.50 18.73
N SER A 6 -3.02 -32.53 18.41
CA SER A 6 -2.68 -31.43 17.50
C SER A 6 -3.55 -30.19 17.70
N LEU A 7 -3.04 -29.06 17.23
CA LEU A 7 -3.71 -27.77 17.20
C LEU A 7 -3.66 -27.24 15.77
N VAL A 8 -4.81 -26.88 15.22
CA VAL A 8 -4.89 -26.30 13.87
C VAL A 8 -5.85 -25.13 13.86
N ASP A 9 -5.42 -24.04 13.23
CA ASP A 9 -6.32 -23.00 12.75
C ASP A 9 -7.21 -23.60 11.66
N THR A 10 -8.52 -23.44 11.80
CA THR A 10 -9.51 -24.09 10.92
C THR A 10 -9.56 -23.49 9.51
N THR A 11 -9.00 -22.29 9.31
CA THR A 11 -8.98 -21.61 8.01
C THR A 11 -7.72 -21.97 7.23
N THR A 12 -6.57 -21.97 7.90
CA THR A 12 -5.26 -22.20 7.27
C THR A 12 -4.78 -23.64 7.36
N GLY A 13 -5.34 -24.43 8.28
CA GLY A 13 -4.87 -25.78 8.58
C GLY A 13 -3.51 -25.84 9.28
N THR A 14 -2.94 -24.69 9.66
CA THR A 14 -1.63 -24.59 10.30
C THR A 14 -1.75 -24.47 11.81
N ASN A 15 -0.65 -24.67 12.55
CA ASN A 15 -0.62 -24.45 14.00
C ASN A 15 -0.40 -22.97 14.39
N GLN A 16 -0.84 -22.05 13.53
CA GLN A 16 -0.67 -20.61 13.71
C GLN A 16 -1.94 -19.85 13.29
N GLY A 17 -2.17 -18.69 13.89
CA GLY A 17 -3.34 -17.86 13.60
C GLY A 17 -3.23 -16.48 14.22
N LYS A 18 -4.26 -15.65 14.05
CA LYS A 18 -4.37 -14.30 14.63
C LYS A 18 -5.62 -14.18 15.51
N PRO A 19 -5.73 -13.13 16.36
CA PRO A 19 -6.95 -12.89 17.13
C PRO A 19 -8.22 -12.93 16.27
N GLY A 20 -9.26 -13.59 16.78
CA GLY A 20 -10.52 -13.80 16.07
C GLY A 20 -10.58 -15.08 15.21
N ASP A 21 -9.45 -15.72 14.90
CA ASP A 21 -9.49 -17.00 14.18
C ASP A 21 -10.00 -18.14 15.07
N THR A 22 -10.57 -19.18 14.46
CA THR A 22 -11.05 -20.37 15.16
C THR A 22 -10.00 -21.48 15.12
N VAL A 23 -9.59 -21.94 16.30
CA VAL A 23 -8.63 -23.03 16.48
C VAL A 23 -9.36 -24.30 16.89
N GLN A 24 -8.99 -25.40 16.24
CA GLN A 24 -9.41 -26.75 16.55
C GLN A 24 -8.30 -27.49 17.29
N ILE A 25 -8.66 -28.00 18.46
CA ILE A 25 -7.87 -28.88 19.29
C ILE A 25 -8.31 -30.31 18.98
N ASN A 26 -7.39 -31.15 18.51
CA ASN A 26 -7.61 -32.57 18.30
C ASN A 26 -7.02 -33.38 19.45
N GLY A 27 -7.68 -34.47 19.83
CA GLY A 27 -7.21 -35.28 20.94
C GLY A 27 -8.10 -36.45 21.29
N THR A 28 -7.96 -36.92 22.53
CA THR A 28 -8.76 -38.00 23.11
C THR A 28 -9.35 -37.56 24.45
N ALA A 29 -10.52 -38.11 24.79
CA ALA A 29 -11.24 -37.87 26.04
C ALA A 29 -11.46 -36.38 26.38
N LEU A 30 -11.77 -35.56 25.36
CA LEU A 30 -11.95 -34.11 25.49
C LEU A 30 -13.38 -33.67 25.87
N SER A 31 -14.33 -34.60 25.99
CA SER A 31 -15.77 -34.30 26.14
C SER A 31 -16.13 -33.51 27.40
N THR A 32 -15.26 -33.50 28.41
CA THR A 32 -15.47 -32.80 29.69
C THR A 32 -14.77 -31.44 29.75
N THR A 33 -14.21 -30.97 28.63
CA THR A 33 -13.51 -29.68 28.55
C THR A 33 -14.46 -28.54 28.95
N ALA A 34 -14.12 -27.85 30.04
CA ALA A 34 -14.87 -26.69 30.53
C ALA A 34 -14.26 -25.36 30.09
N ARG A 35 -12.93 -25.31 29.90
CA ARG A 35 -12.22 -24.15 29.36
C ARG A 35 -10.99 -24.55 28.56
N VAL A 36 -10.62 -23.70 27.61
CA VAL A 36 -9.30 -23.73 26.95
C VAL A 36 -8.41 -22.71 27.64
N ASN A 37 -7.21 -23.12 28.04
CA ASN A 37 -6.19 -22.19 28.53
C ASN A 37 -5.30 -21.82 27.34
N PHE A 38 -5.37 -20.57 26.90
CA PHE A 38 -4.54 -19.98 25.85
C PHE A 38 -3.46 -19.14 26.51
N GLY A 39 -2.33 -19.77 26.85
CA GLY A 39 -1.32 -19.18 27.73
C GLY A 39 -1.91 -18.94 29.12
N SER A 40 -1.88 -17.69 29.58
CA SER A 40 -2.53 -17.27 30.83
C SER A 40 -4.02 -16.92 30.66
N ALA A 41 -4.52 -16.79 29.43
CA ALA A 41 -5.91 -16.44 29.19
C ALA A 41 -6.80 -17.69 29.26
N ALA A 42 -7.94 -17.58 29.94
CA ALA A 42 -8.99 -18.60 29.92
C ALA A 42 -10.02 -18.25 28.85
N VAL A 43 -10.31 -19.20 27.96
CA VAL A 43 -11.23 -19.04 26.84
C VAL A 43 -12.33 -20.09 26.93
N THR A 44 -13.57 -19.68 26.71
CA THR A 44 -14.70 -20.59 26.64
C THR A 44 -14.67 -21.32 25.29
N PRO A 45 -14.71 -22.67 25.26
CA PRO A 45 -14.78 -23.41 24.00
C PRO A 45 -16.12 -23.17 23.28
N THR A 46 -16.07 -23.11 21.95
CA THR A 46 -17.23 -22.97 21.07
C THR A 46 -17.93 -24.31 20.86
N THR A 47 -17.16 -25.38 20.65
CA THR A 47 -17.68 -26.75 20.55
C THR A 47 -16.79 -27.72 21.32
N VAL A 48 -17.40 -28.76 21.89
CA VAL A 48 -16.70 -29.79 22.67
C VAL A 48 -17.25 -31.16 22.29
N THR A 49 -16.37 -32.07 21.90
CA THR A 49 -16.67 -33.48 21.63
C THR A 49 -15.62 -34.36 22.33
N ALA A 50 -15.73 -35.69 22.21
CA ALA A 50 -14.75 -36.60 22.78
C ALA A 50 -13.34 -36.48 22.14
N THR A 51 -13.24 -36.00 20.90
CA THR A 51 -11.99 -35.98 20.12
C THR A 51 -11.61 -34.60 19.59
N GLN A 52 -12.51 -33.62 19.70
CA GLN A 52 -12.32 -32.29 19.14
C GLN A 52 -12.90 -31.22 20.06
N VAL A 53 -12.16 -30.12 20.25
CA VAL A 53 -12.64 -28.88 20.88
C VAL A 53 -12.32 -27.73 19.94
N THR A 54 -13.26 -26.80 19.73
CA THR A 54 -12.97 -25.55 19.00
C THR A 54 -13.11 -24.36 19.93
N PHE A 55 -12.33 -23.30 19.68
CA PHE A 55 -12.44 -22.02 20.38
C PHE A 55 -11.93 -20.89 19.48
N VAL A 56 -12.27 -19.64 19.82
CA VAL A 56 -11.80 -18.45 19.10
C VAL A 56 -10.60 -17.84 19.82
N ILE A 57 -9.54 -17.49 19.09
CA ILE A 57 -8.37 -16.80 19.66
C ILE A 57 -8.83 -15.46 20.24
N PRO A 58 -8.62 -15.19 21.55
CA PRO A 58 -9.15 -13.99 22.18
C PRO A 58 -8.43 -12.74 21.67
N ASN A 59 -9.14 -11.60 21.65
CA ASN A 59 -8.55 -10.30 21.28
C ASN A 59 -7.46 -9.82 22.26
N THR A 60 -7.36 -10.45 23.45
CA THR A 60 -6.30 -10.22 24.43
C THR A 60 -5.08 -11.12 24.21
N ALA A 61 -5.05 -11.93 23.16
CA ALA A 61 -3.87 -12.73 22.83
C ALA A 61 -2.65 -11.81 22.60
N PRO A 62 -1.43 -12.28 22.89
CA PRO A 62 -0.21 -11.52 22.59
C PRO A 62 -0.15 -11.12 21.12
N CYS A 63 0.45 -9.98 20.81
CA CYS A 63 0.55 -9.50 19.43
C CYS A 63 1.32 -10.47 18.52
N SER A 64 2.27 -11.23 19.06
CA SER A 64 2.98 -12.29 18.33
C SER A 64 3.60 -13.32 19.28
N GLY A 65 3.99 -14.46 18.71
CA GLY A 65 4.85 -15.44 19.35
C GLY A 65 4.13 -16.72 19.77
N GLN A 66 4.88 -17.61 20.41
CA GLN A 66 4.37 -18.91 20.83
C GLN A 66 3.52 -18.79 22.10
N VAL A 67 2.35 -19.41 22.09
CA VAL A 67 1.44 -19.54 23.22
C VAL A 67 1.19 -21.02 23.48
N SER A 68 1.27 -21.42 24.74
CA SER A 68 0.94 -22.79 25.16
C SER A 68 -0.58 -22.95 25.30
N ILE A 69 -1.15 -23.95 24.63
CA ILE A 69 -2.57 -24.29 24.73
C ILE A 69 -2.75 -25.58 25.51
N SER A 70 -3.64 -25.56 26.50
CA SER A 70 -4.17 -26.74 27.19
C SER A 70 -5.68 -26.62 27.37
N VAL A 71 -6.33 -27.67 27.86
CA VAL A 71 -7.72 -27.60 28.30
C VAL A 71 -7.85 -28.04 29.75
N THR A 72 -8.84 -27.48 30.44
CA THR A 72 -9.21 -27.91 31.79
C THR A 72 -10.61 -28.49 31.80
N SER A 73 -10.77 -29.65 32.40
CA SER A 73 -12.07 -30.34 32.55
C SER A 73 -12.98 -29.64 33.56
N ASN A 74 -14.26 -30.03 33.58
CA ASN A 74 -15.23 -29.64 34.61
C ASN A 74 -14.84 -30.05 36.04
N THR A 75 -13.92 -31.02 36.20
CA THR A 75 -13.35 -31.43 37.48
C THR A 75 -12.09 -30.64 37.86
N GLY A 76 -11.66 -29.68 37.04
CA GLY A 76 -10.47 -28.86 37.30
C GLY A 76 -9.15 -29.48 36.87
N ALA A 77 -9.14 -30.71 36.34
CA ALA A 77 -7.93 -31.37 35.84
C ALA A 77 -7.48 -30.75 34.50
N THR A 78 -6.20 -30.40 34.40
CA THR A 78 -5.60 -29.86 33.17
C THR A 78 -4.77 -30.95 32.50
N ASN A 79 -4.74 -30.93 31.17
CA ASN A 79 -4.02 -31.91 30.37
C ASN A 79 -2.62 -31.43 29.93
N ASN A 80 -2.03 -32.11 28.94
CA ASN A 80 -0.79 -31.68 28.30
C ASN A 80 -0.97 -30.37 27.52
N THR A 81 0.13 -29.63 27.37
CA THR A 81 0.18 -28.40 26.57
C THR A 81 0.80 -28.65 25.21
N LEU A 82 0.27 -28.02 24.16
CA LEU A 82 0.93 -27.91 22.86
C LEU A 82 1.15 -26.44 22.48
N PRO A 83 2.21 -26.11 21.71
CA PRO A 83 2.47 -24.76 21.26
C PRO A 83 1.58 -24.36 20.07
N PHE A 84 1.13 -23.10 20.07
CA PHE A 84 0.43 -22.45 18.97
C PHE A 84 1.06 -21.08 18.73
N PHE A 85 1.25 -20.66 17.48
CA PHE A 85 1.88 -19.37 17.19
C PHE A 85 0.85 -18.30 16.84
N VAL A 86 0.88 -17.19 17.56
CA VAL A 86 0.12 -15.99 17.20
C VAL A 86 0.94 -15.16 16.22
N ILE A 87 0.32 -14.81 15.09
CA ILE A 87 0.94 -14.02 14.03
C ILE A 87 0.53 -12.56 14.21
N ALA A 88 1.52 -11.66 14.20
CA ALA A 88 1.26 -10.23 14.25
C ALA A 88 0.64 -9.71 12.96
N THR A 89 -0.32 -8.80 13.11
CA THR A 89 -0.82 -7.96 12.02
C THR A 89 0.34 -7.13 11.44
N PRO A 90 0.41 -6.95 10.11
CA PRO A 90 1.42 -6.10 9.52
C PRO A 90 1.18 -4.62 9.81
N THR A 91 2.25 -3.84 9.79
CA THR A 91 2.18 -2.37 9.90
C THR A 91 2.77 -1.73 8.65
N THR A 92 2.25 -0.58 8.26
CA THR A 92 2.77 0.24 7.16
C THR A 92 3.30 1.55 7.73
N THR A 93 4.44 2.00 7.22
CA THR A 93 5.18 3.17 7.74
C THR A 93 5.42 4.24 6.68
N GLY A 94 5.39 3.88 5.39
CA GLY A 94 5.58 4.84 4.31
C GLY A 94 5.77 4.17 2.95
N LEU A 95 5.96 5.01 1.94
CA LEU A 95 6.17 4.63 0.54
C LEU A 95 7.46 5.25 0.00
N SER A 96 8.05 4.66 -1.04
CA SER A 96 9.20 5.26 -1.75
C SER A 96 8.84 6.51 -2.54
N VAL A 97 7.56 6.69 -2.87
CA VAL A 97 7.01 7.84 -3.60
C VAL A 97 5.69 8.25 -2.94
N SER A 98 5.41 9.55 -2.94
CA SER A 98 4.13 10.08 -2.42
C SER A 98 3.01 10.11 -3.46
N CYS A 99 3.35 9.99 -4.75
CA CYS A 99 2.42 10.19 -5.85
C CYS A 99 2.72 9.25 -7.04
N VAL A 100 1.69 8.98 -7.85
CA VAL A 100 1.78 8.27 -9.13
C VAL A 100 0.79 8.85 -10.15
N SER A 101 0.96 8.50 -11.43
CA SER A 101 0.01 8.89 -12.48
C SER A 101 -1.30 8.11 -12.37
N ALA A 102 -2.43 8.80 -12.48
CA ALA A 102 -3.74 8.19 -12.64
C ALA A 102 -3.85 7.34 -13.90
N ALA A 103 -3.19 7.74 -14.99
CA ALA A 103 -3.29 7.05 -16.27
C ALA A 103 -2.53 5.71 -16.28
N THR A 104 -1.37 5.65 -15.63
CA THR A 104 -0.45 4.50 -15.73
C THR A 104 -0.15 3.81 -14.41
N GLY A 105 -0.46 4.44 -13.27
CA GLY A 105 0.08 4.02 -11.99
C GLY A 105 1.59 4.25 -11.91
N GLY A 106 2.30 3.40 -11.16
CA GLY A 106 3.76 3.51 -11.02
C GLY A 106 4.37 2.48 -10.08
N ALA A 107 5.69 2.32 -10.13
CA ALA A 107 6.43 1.45 -9.21
C ALA A 107 6.54 2.09 -7.82
N VAL A 108 6.20 1.34 -6.78
CA VAL A 108 6.17 1.79 -5.39
C VAL A 108 6.81 0.74 -4.49
N THR A 109 7.63 1.17 -3.55
CA THR A 109 8.05 0.34 -2.41
C THR A 109 7.24 0.71 -1.20
N LEU A 110 6.55 -0.25 -0.60
CA LEU A 110 5.87 -0.11 0.68
C LEU A 110 6.83 -0.53 1.81
N PHE A 111 6.96 0.31 2.84
CA PHE A 111 7.78 0.04 4.02
C PHE A 111 6.92 -0.28 5.24
N GLY A 112 7.40 -1.16 6.12
CA GLY A 112 6.64 -1.55 7.31
C GLY A 112 7.24 -2.73 8.08
N THR A 113 6.37 -3.56 8.66
CA THR A 113 6.75 -4.77 9.41
C THR A 113 5.85 -5.96 9.10
N ASN A 114 6.38 -7.17 9.30
CA ASN A 114 5.67 -8.46 9.17
C ASN A 114 5.20 -8.79 7.74
N PHE A 115 5.99 -8.44 6.72
CA PHE A 115 5.58 -8.59 5.31
C PHE A 115 5.89 -9.95 4.69
N LEU A 116 6.71 -10.82 5.28
CA LEU A 116 7.17 -12.07 4.63
C LEU A 116 6.03 -13.02 4.17
N THR A 117 4.89 -13.00 4.85
CA THR A 117 3.71 -13.78 4.46
C THR A 117 2.65 -12.94 3.74
N GLY A 118 3.07 -11.78 3.23
CA GLY A 118 2.23 -10.86 2.47
C GLY A 118 1.83 -11.48 1.14
N THR A 119 0.55 -11.41 0.82
CA THR A 119 0.00 -11.94 -0.44
C THR A 119 -0.50 -10.83 -1.34
N GLN A 120 -0.83 -9.67 -0.76
CA GLN A 120 -1.49 -8.60 -1.49
C GLN A 120 -1.26 -7.23 -0.85
N VAL A 121 -1.03 -6.23 -1.69
CA VAL A 121 -1.11 -4.80 -1.35
C VAL A 121 -2.44 -4.26 -1.85
N GLY A 122 -3.24 -3.64 -0.99
CA GLY A 122 -4.47 -2.94 -1.36
C GLY A 122 -4.21 -1.45 -1.53
N VAL A 123 -4.64 -0.87 -2.65
CA VAL A 123 -4.56 0.56 -2.96
C VAL A 123 -5.98 1.12 -2.97
N GLY A 124 -6.50 1.44 -1.79
CA GLY A 124 -7.82 2.01 -1.56
C GLY A 124 -8.92 1.38 -2.42
N THR A 125 -9.62 2.23 -3.17
CA THR A 125 -10.66 1.80 -4.13
C THR A 125 -10.12 1.51 -5.52
N VAL A 126 -8.83 1.78 -5.78
CA VAL A 126 -8.18 1.53 -7.09
C VAL A 126 -8.03 0.03 -7.32
N GLY A 127 -7.74 -0.73 -6.26
CA GLY A 127 -7.77 -2.18 -6.29
C GLY A 127 -6.60 -2.82 -5.59
N ASN A 128 -6.40 -4.10 -5.85
CA ASN A 128 -5.44 -4.92 -5.13
C ASN A 128 -4.36 -5.49 -6.06
N VAL A 129 -3.13 -5.57 -5.55
CA VAL A 129 -1.95 -6.04 -6.28
C VAL A 129 -1.37 -7.24 -5.55
N ALA A 130 -1.24 -8.37 -6.25
CA ALA A 130 -0.58 -9.55 -5.70
C ALA A 130 0.92 -9.27 -5.47
N VAL A 131 1.45 -9.73 -4.34
CA VAL A 131 2.87 -9.56 -3.99
C VAL A 131 3.43 -10.82 -3.35
N THR A 132 4.74 -10.99 -3.43
CA THR A 132 5.49 -12.06 -2.77
C THR A 132 6.74 -11.47 -2.10
N PRO A 133 6.59 -10.84 -0.92
CA PRO A 133 7.70 -10.13 -0.27
C PRO A 133 8.84 -11.08 0.08
N THR A 134 10.07 -10.69 -0.25
CA THR A 134 11.28 -11.42 0.15
C THR A 134 11.93 -10.85 1.41
N GLN A 135 11.42 -9.71 1.89
CA GLN A 135 11.92 -9.01 3.07
C GLN A 135 10.79 -8.76 4.07
N PRO A 136 11.07 -8.78 5.38
CA PRO A 136 10.05 -8.59 6.41
C PRO A 136 9.55 -7.15 6.54
N SER A 137 10.28 -6.17 6.01
CA SER A 137 10.04 -4.75 6.22
C SER A 137 9.81 -3.94 4.95
N GLN A 138 9.83 -4.58 3.78
CA GLN A 138 9.54 -3.90 2.53
C GLN A 138 8.98 -4.84 1.48
N VAL A 139 8.18 -4.28 0.58
CA VAL A 139 7.71 -4.97 -0.64
C VAL A 139 7.61 -3.95 -1.77
N THR A 140 8.06 -4.33 -2.95
CA THR A 140 7.85 -3.55 -4.17
C THR A 140 6.60 -4.05 -4.90
N PHE A 141 5.83 -3.13 -5.45
CA PHE A 141 4.65 -3.41 -6.25
C PHE A 141 4.45 -2.31 -7.29
N THR A 142 3.66 -2.59 -8.32
CA THR A 142 3.21 -1.56 -9.27
C THR A 142 1.81 -1.14 -8.87
N ALA A 143 1.66 0.09 -8.42
CA ALA A 143 0.36 0.70 -8.16
C ALA A 143 -0.45 0.69 -9.46
N PRO A 144 -1.72 0.21 -9.48
CA PRO A 144 -2.51 0.14 -10.71
C PRO A 144 -2.89 1.53 -11.22
N ALA A 145 -3.28 1.63 -12.49
CA ALA A 145 -3.89 2.85 -13.03
C ALA A 145 -5.27 3.12 -12.38
N ASN A 146 -5.57 4.40 -12.15
CA ASN A 146 -6.85 4.88 -11.63
C ASN A 146 -7.67 5.53 -12.76
N THR A 147 -8.08 4.72 -13.74
CA THR A 147 -8.70 5.22 -15.00
C THR A 147 -10.07 5.87 -14.82
N GLY A 148 -10.75 5.63 -13.69
CA GLY A 148 -12.03 6.25 -13.34
C GLY A 148 -11.91 7.59 -12.61
N GLN A 149 -10.70 8.12 -12.45
CA GLN A 149 -10.47 9.38 -11.73
C GLN A 149 -11.06 10.58 -12.48
N VAL A 150 -11.84 11.40 -11.76
CA VAL A 150 -12.50 12.60 -12.32
C VAL A 150 -11.91 13.90 -11.74
N GLY A 151 -11.30 13.86 -10.55
CA GLY A 151 -10.65 15.01 -9.92
C GLY A 151 -9.14 15.07 -10.20
N THR A 152 -8.54 16.25 -10.05
CA THR A 152 -7.09 16.46 -10.27
C THR A 152 -6.24 15.54 -9.40
N VAL A 153 -6.65 15.31 -8.15
CA VAL A 153 -5.99 14.40 -7.20
C VAL A 153 -6.97 13.40 -6.60
N SER A 154 -6.47 12.21 -6.30
CA SER A 154 -7.20 11.14 -5.60
C SER A 154 -6.25 10.45 -4.61
N THR A 155 -6.47 10.69 -3.32
CA THR A 155 -5.65 10.08 -2.24
C THR A 155 -6.19 8.70 -1.88
N GLN A 156 -5.34 7.70 -1.91
CA GLN A 156 -5.70 6.30 -1.69
C GLN A 156 -4.91 5.71 -0.51
N PRO A 157 -5.59 5.06 0.46
CA PRO A 157 -4.88 4.35 1.52
C PRO A 157 -4.17 3.11 0.96
N VAL A 158 -2.94 2.89 1.37
CA VAL A 158 -2.17 1.70 1.02
C VAL A 158 -2.11 0.77 2.23
N THR A 159 -2.53 -0.48 2.01
CA THR A 159 -2.54 -1.54 3.01
C THR A 159 -1.82 -2.77 2.49
N ILE A 160 -1.41 -3.66 3.38
CA ILE A 160 -0.90 -4.98 3.01
C ILE A 160 -1.61 -6.05 3.82
N THR A 161 -1.94 -7.16 3.15
CA THR A 161 -2.56 -8.33 3.74
C THR A 161 -1.53 -9.45 3.85
N THR A 162 -1.35 -9.97 5.06
CA THR A 162 -0.50 -11.13 5.36
C THR A 162 -1.32 -12.20 6.08
N SER A 163 -0.70 -13.32 6.44
CA SER A 163 -1.34 -14.32 7.32
C SER A 163 -1.74 -13.76 8.69
N GLY A 164 -1.08 -12.69 9.16
CA GLY A 164 -1.43 -11.98 10.40
C GLY A 164 -2.60 -11.01 10.27
N GLY A 165 -3.21 -10.92 9.08
CA GLY A 165 -4.31 -10.00 8.76
C GLY A 165 -3.89 -8.85 7.88
N THR A 166 -4.74 -7.84 7.78
CA THR A 166 -4.49 -6.62 6.98
C THR A 166 -4.02 -5.50 7.87
N SER A 167 -3.03 -4.73 7.41
CA SER A 167 -2.55 -3.54 8.11
C SER A 167 -3.66 -2.50 8.28
N THR A 168 -3.53 -1.64 9.27
CA THR A 168 -4.45 -0.53 9.49
C THR A 168 -4.53 0.36 8.23
N SER A 169 -5.75 0.71 7.82
CA SER A 169 -5.98 1.63 6.68
C SER A 169 -5.82 3.09 7.10
N GLY A 170 -5.40 3.95 6.17
CA GLY A 170 -5.27 5.39 6.37
C GLY A 170 -3.97 5.88 7.02
N THR A 171 -3.08 4.97 7.44
CA THR A 171 -1.75 5.32 8.01
C THR A 171 -0.69 5.57 6.95
N THR A 172 -0.88 5.00 5.75
CA THR A 172 0.00 5.19 4.60
C THR A 172 -0.89 5.52 3.40
N LEU A 173 -0.59 6.62 2.72
CA LEU A 173 -1.41 7.17 1.64
C LEU A 173 -0.55 7.39 0.39
N ILE A 174 -1.16 7.25 -0.78
CA ILE A 174 -0.58 7.60 -2.08
C ILE A 174 -1.55 8.49 -2.86
N ASP A 175 -1.02 9.52 -3.50
CA ASP A 175 -1.82 10.40 -4.35
C ASP A 175 -1.74 9.99 -5.81
N TYR A 176 -2.89 9.91 -6.46
CA TYR A 176 -3.00 9.78 -7.90
C TYR A 176 -3.29 11.13 -8.55
N TYR A 177 -2.47 11.53 -9.51
CA TYR A 177 -2.66 12.78 -10.25
C TYR A 177 -3.04 12.51 -11.72
N LEU A 178 -4.01 13.28 -12.23
CA LEU A 178 -4.23 13.36 -13.67
C LEU A 178 -3.05 14.07 -14.35
N SER A 179 -2.77 13.72 -15.61
CA SER A 179 -1.74 14.44 -16.37
C SER A 179 -2.11 15.93 -16.52
N PRO A 180 -1.13 16.84 -16.43
CA PRO A 180 -1.37 18.26 -16.62
C PRO A 180 -1.77 18.55 -18.07
N ALA A 181 -2.32 19.74 -18.33
CA ALA A 181 -2.57 20.19 -19.69
C ALA A 181 -2.20 21.66 -19.83
N ILE A 182 -1.42 21.98 -20.87
CA ILE A 182 -1.11 23.36 -21.24
C ILE A 182 -2.20 23.85 -22.20
N THR A 183 -2.81 24.98 -21.89
CA THR A 183 -3.85 25.62 -22.72
C THR A 183 -3.32 26.79 -23.53
N SER A 184 -2.33 27.53 -23.01
CA SER A 184 -1.70 28.64 -23.75
C SER A 184 -0.34 29.02 -23.18
N VAL A 185 0.48 29.66 -24.02
CA VAL A 185 1.78 30.22 -23.65
C VAL A 185 1.87 31.65 -24.16
N VAL A 186 2.27 32.59 -23.30
CA VAL A 186 2.33 34.03 -23.61
C VAL A 186 3.63 34.65 -23.08
N PRO A 187 4.46 35.26 -23.94
CA PRO A 187 4.41 35.24 -25.41
C PRO A 187 4.55 33.83 -26.00
N ALA A 188 4.00 33.59 -27.21
CA ALA A 188 4.09 32.29 -27.90
C ALA A 188 5.42 32.10 -28.67
N ALA A 189 6.33 33.06 -28.56
CA ALA A 189 7.67 33.04 -29.12
C ALA A 189 8.63 33.84 -28.24
N GLY A 190 9.91 33.50 -28.26
CA GLY A 190 10.94 34.21 -27.48
C GLY A 190 12.34 33.66 -27.71
N THR A 191 13.33 34.43 -27.26
CA THR A 191 14.75 34.07 -27.29
C THR A 191 15.19 33.53 -25.93
N ASP A 192 16.42 33.03 -25.83
CA ASP A 192 17.06 32.72 -24.55
C ASP A 192 16.88 33.86 -23.52
N GLY A 193 16.50 33.49 -22.29
CA GLY A 193 16.29 34.42 -21.18
C GLY A 193 14.92 35.09 -21.12
N ASP A 194 14.08 34.98 -22.16
CA ASP A 194 12.74 35.56 -22.14
C ASP A 194 11.85 34.86 -21.11
N GLN A 195 11.04 35.65 -20.39
CA GLN A 195 10.01 35.12 -19.52
C GLN A 195 8.71 34.89 -20.27
N ILE A 196 8.16 33.69 -20.10
CA ILE A 196 6.86 33.28 -20.64
C ILE A 196 5.92 32.86 -19.51
N THR A 197 4.64 33.12 -19.70
CA THR A 197 3.56 32.61 -18.86
C THR A 197 2.96 31.39 -19.53
N ILE A 198 2.92 30.26 -18.82
CA ILE A 198 2.30 29.01 -19.25
C ILE A 198 0.99 28.85 -18.47
N ASN A 199 -0.13 28.88 -19.17
CA ASN A 199 -1.45 28.64 -18.59
C ASN A 199 -1.91 27.22 -18.86
N GLY A 200 -2.65 26.64 -17.93
CA GLY A 200 -3.11 25.27 -18.06
C GLY A 200 -3.94 24.77 -16.89
N THR A 201 -3.86 23.46 -16.67
CA THR A 201 -4.52 22.75 -15.57
C THR A 201 -3.59 21.68 -15.01
N GLY A 202 -3.79 21.33 -13.75
CA GLY A 202 -3.07 20.22 -13.12
C GLY A 202 -1.59 20.49 -12.87
N PHE A 203 -1.16 21.76 -12.79
CA PHE A 203 0.22 22.13 -12.48
C PHE A 203 0.54 21.99 -10.98
N VAL A 204 0.24 20.82 -10.42
CA VAL A 204 0.49 20.48 -9.01
C VAL A 204 1.84 19.80 -8.90
N ASN A 205 2.71 20.27 -7.99
CA ASN A 205 4.05 19.72 -7.78
C ASN A 205 4.85 19.55 -9.09
N VAL A 206 4.84 20.58 -9.95
CA VAL A 206 5.63 20.59 -11.18
C VAL A 206 7.10 20.44 -10.84
N ASP A 207 7.76 19.45 -11.44
CA ASP A 207 9.19 19.21 -11.26
C ASP A 207 10.01 19.62 -12.49
N THR A 208 9.42 19.60 -13.70
CA THR A 208 10.14 19.90 -14.94
C THR A 208 9.26 20.66 -15.93
N VAL A 209 9.85 21.68 -16.58
CA VAL A 209 9.32 22.29 -17.81
C VAL A 209 10.36 22.09 -18.90
N THR A 210 9.99 21.39 -19.98
CA THR A 210 10.90 21.01 -21.05
C THR A 210 10.53 21.73 -22.33
N PHE A 211 11.50 22.40 -22.93
CA PHE A 211 11.44 22.93 -24.28
C PHE A 211 12.07 21.93 -25.23
N THR A 212 11.44 21.74 -26.38
CA THR A 212 11.97 20.95 -27.50
C THR A 212 12.04 21.85 -28.72
N ASP A 213 13.21 21.98 -29.33
CA ASP A 213 13.41 22.83 -30.51
C ASP A 213 13.09 22.13 -31.84
N SER A 214 13.30 22.85 -32.94
CA SER A 214 13.08 22.38 -34.31
C SER A 214 14.03 21.24 -34.74
N ALA A 215 15.14 21.06 -34.04
CA ALA A 215 16.11 19.99 -34.23
C ALA A 215 15.89 18.82 -33.26
N ALA A 216 14.79 18.81 -32.50
CA ALA A 216 14.45 17.86 -31.46
C ALA A 216 15.43 17.81 -30.27
N ALA A 217 16.26 18.83 -30.09
CA ALA A 217 17.02 19.00 -28.86
C ALA A 217 16.09 19.45 -27.73
N THR A 218 16.37 19.01 -26.51
CA THR A 218 15.57 19.33 -25.34
C THR A 218 16.39 20.13 -24.32
N ALA A 219 15.74 21.09 -23.68
CA ALA A 219 16.33 21.85 -22.57
C ALA A 219 15.30 22.07 -21.46
N THR A 220 15.74 21.94 -20.21
CA THR A 220 14.91 22.22 -19.04
C THR A 220 14.93 23.70 -18.72
N ALA A 221 13.75 24.30 -18.61
CA ALA A 221 13.60 25.69 -18.21
C ALA A 221 13.67 25.86 -16.69
N VAL A 222 14.17 27.02 -16.27
CA VAL A 222 13.90 27.52 -14.91
C VAL A 222 12.47 28.03 -14.89
N PHE A 223 11.70 27.64 -13.87
CA PHE A 223 10.30 28.03 -13.75
C PHE A 223 9.92 28.35 -12.30
N THR A 224 8.81 29.06 -12.15
CA THR A 224 8.18 29.39 -10.86
C THR A 224 6.70 29.02 -10.97
N PRO A 225 6.23 28.02 -10.20
CA PRO A 225 4.80 27.75 -10.08
C PRO A 225 4.09 28.89 -9.35
N ILE A 226 3.01 29.41 -9.94
CA ILE A 226 2.20 30.48 -9.36
C ILE A 226 0.88 29.91 -8.82
N SER A 227 0.27 28.99 -9.57
CA SER A 227 -0.93 28.24 -9.18
C SER A 227 -1.01 26.92 -9.94
N ASP A 228 -1.97 26.07 -9.59
CA ASP A 228 -2.29 24.82 -10.31
C ASP A 228 -2.69 25.03 -11.79
N THR A 229 -2.82 26.29 -12.22
CA THR A 229 -3.21 26.69 -13.58
C THR A 229 -2.22 27.64 -14.25
N LEU A 230 -1.16 28.05 -13.57
CA LEU A 230 -0.21 29.04 -14.10
C LEU A 230 1.22 28.81 -13.61
N LEU A 231 2.15 28.79 -14.56
CA LEU A 231 3.60 28.81 -14.32
C LEU A 231 4.21 30.01 -15.05
N VAL A 232 5.30 30.54 -14.50
CA VAL A 232 6.22 31.42 -15.25
C VAL A 232 7.48 30.62 -15.54
N ALA A 233 7.92 30.56 -16.79
CA ALA A 233 9.13 29.87 -17.20
C ALA A 233 10.07 30.80 -17.97
N THR A 234 11.36 30.53 -17.90
CA THR A 234 12.39 31.24 -18.67
C THR A 234 12.82 30.37 -19.84
N VAL A 235 12.80 30.91 -21.06
CA VAL A 235 13.27 30.20 -22.26
C VAL A 235 14.75 29.83 -22.08
N PRO A 236 15.12 28.55 -22.17
CA PRO A 236 16.49 28.11 -21.91
C PRO A 236 17.41 28.36 -23.11
N ALA A 237 18.70 28.55 -22.81
CA ALA A 237 19.76 28.67 -23.80
C ALA A 237 20.01 27.38 -24.59
N GLY A 238 20.70 27.50 -25.73
CA GLY A 238 21.24 26.35 -26.48
C GLY A 238 20.24 25.64 -27.39
N LEU A 239 19.05 26.21 -27.59
CA LEU A 239 18.03 25.71 -28.51
C LEU A 239 18.16 26.33 -29.91
N ALA A 240 17.89 25.54 -30.94
CA ALA A 240 17.82 25.99 -32.32
C ALA A 240 16.58 26.86 -32.57
N THR A 241 16.75 27.91 -33.37
CA THR A 241 15.65 28.78 -33.78
C THR A 241 14.62 28.02 -34.63
N GLY A 242 13.36 28.40 -34.54
CA GLY A 242 12.25 27.84 -35.31
C GLY A 242 11.12 27.28 -34.45
N ALA A 243 10.27 26.45 -35.07
CA ALA A 243 9.14 25.84 -34.40
C ALA A 243 9.60 24.81 -33.36
N GLY A 244 9.13 24.97 -32.13
CA GLY A 244 9.38 24.07 -31.01
C GLY A 244 8.12 23.80 -30.20
N THR A 245 8.29 23.12 -29.08
CA THR A 245 7.19 22.81 -28.15
C THR A 245 7.62 22.94 -26.69
N ILE A 246 6.65 23.13 -25.82
CA ILE A 246 6.80 23.13 -24.37
C ILE A 246 5.97 21.98 -23.80
N THR A 247 6.53 21.27 -22.84
CA THR A 247 5.84 20.27 -22.02
C THR A 247 6.10 20.54 -20.53
N VAL A 248 5.11 20.22 -19.70
CA VAL A 248 5.19 20.32 -18.24
C VAL A 248 5.08 18.91 -17.67
N HIS A 249 5.97 18.53 -16.74
CA HIS A 249 5.92 17.28 -16.01
C HIS A 249 5.44 17.49 -14.58
N THR A 250 4.60 16.56 -14.12
CA THR A 250 4.18 16.40 -12.73
C THR A 250 4.15 14.92 -12.40
N CYS A 251 3.83 14.56 -11.15
CA CYS A 251 3.46 13.20 -10.77
C CYS A 251 2.39 12.55 -11.69
N GLY A 252 1.50 13.36 -12.28
CA GLY A 252 0.45 12.88 -13.19
C GLY A 252 0.97 12.46 -14.58
N GLY A 253 2.23 12.76 -14.88
CA GLY A 253 2.87 12.56 -16.18
C GLY A 253 3.12 13.87 -16.91
N ASN A 254 3.37 13.77 -18.22
CA ASN A 254 3.60 14.91 -19.09
C ASN A 254 2.29 15.56 -19.53
N SER A 255 2.31 16.86 -19.74
CA SER A 255 1.26 17.57 -20.47
C SER A 255 1.25 17.22 -21.97
N ASN A 256 0.25 17.74 -22.68
CA ASN A 256 0.35 17.92 -24.12
C ASN A 256 1.58 18.79 -24.48
N ALA A 257 2.10 18.59 -25.69
CA ALA A 257 3.12 19.45 -26.27
C ALA A 257 2.45 20.73 -26.81
N GLN A 258 2.74 21.87 -26.20
CA GLN A 258 2.23 23.16 -26.62
C GLN A 258 3.21 23.84 -27.57
N ALA A 259 2.75 24.31 -28.73
CA ALA A 259 3.61 24.99 -29.69
C ALA A 259 4.23 26.27 -29.11
N PHE A 260 5.52 26.48 -29.39
CA PHE A 260 6.29 27.68 -29.03
C PHE A 260 7.35 27.94 -30.10
N THR A 261 7.60 29.20 -30.49
CA THR A 261 8.62 29.53 -31.49
C THR A 261 9.87 30.08 -30.83
N ILE A 262 11.01 29.43 -31.03
CA ILE A 262 12.31 29.92 -30.55
C ILE A 262 12.87 30.87 -31.59
N THR A 263 13.21 32.09 -31.19
CA THR A 263 13.70 33.15 -32.09
C THR A 263 15.16 33.48 -31.88
#